data_AF-A0A855XME4-F1
#
_entry.id   AF-A0A855XME4-F1
#
_cell.length_a   1.000
_cell.length_b   1.000
_cell.length_c   1.000
_cell.angle_alpha   90.00
_cell.angle_beta   90.00
_cell.angle_gamma   90.00
#
_symmetry.space_group_name_H-M   'P 1'
#
loop_
_entity.id
_entity.type
_entity.pdbx_description
1 polymer ?
#
loop_
_entity_poly.entity_id
_entity_poly.type
_entity_poly.pdbx_seq_one_letter_code
_entity_poly.pdbx_strand_id
1 'polypeptide(L)' 'MYIYEVMKSEGLRFGGHLVVAKNEENAKRMVADMLNTTQTAVFYKDSDFAVSGPIDPDNYFEETVIA' A
#
# COMPACT_ATOMS: atom_id res chain seq x y z
N MET A 1 14.48 4.10 -2.96
CA MET A 1 13.06 4.39 -3.28
C MET A 1 12.56 3.12 -3.92
N TYR A 2 11.47 2.56 -3.42
CA TYR A 2 11.05 1.18 -3.70
C TYR A 2 9.55 1.15 -3.98
N ILE A 3 9.10 0.10 -4.67
CA ILE A 3 7.68 -0.19 -4.84
C ILE A 3 7.23 -0.97 -3.61
N TYR A 4 6.13 -0.57 -3.01
CA TYR A 4 5.48 -1.24 -1.89
C TYR A 4 4.06 -1.58 -2.28
N GLU A 5 3.57 -2.74 -1.87
CA GLU A 5 2.14 -3.02 -1.89
C GLU A 5 1.58 -2.77 -0.49
N VAL A 6 0.56 -1.92 -0.43
CA VAL A 6 -0.10 -1.49 0.81
C VAL A 6 -1.50 -2.08 0.84
N MET A 7 -1.83 -2.79 1.92
CA MET A 7 -3.13 -3.42 2.14
C MET A 7 -3.70 -2.97 3.49
N LYS A 8 -5.02 -2.98 3.67
CA LYS A 8 -5.58 -2.80 5.02
C LYS A 8 -5.17 -3.97 5.91
N SER A 9 -4.80 -3.67 7.14
CA SER A 9 -4.47 -4.68 8.16
C SER A 9 -5.67 -5.55 8.50
N GLU A 10 -6.88 -4.96 8.50
CA GLU A 10 -8.12 -5.65 8.86
C GLU A 10 -9.37 -5.09 8.12
N GLY A 11 -10.39 -5.94 7.94
CA GLY A 11 -11.71 -5.58 7.42
C GLY A 11 -12.03 -6.08 6.01
N LEU A 12 -13.08 -5.49 5.39
CA LEU A 12 -13.52 -5.82 4.02
C LEU A 12 -12.37 -5.69 3.02
N ARG A 13 -12.34 -6.59 2.02
CA ARG A 13 -11.31 -6.68 0.97
C ARG A 13 -11.01 -5.30 0.40
N PHE A 14 -9.91 -4.74 0.86
CA PHE A 14 -9.26 -3.60 0.25
C PHE A 14 -8.34 -4.16 -0.82
N GLY A 15 -8.47 -3.70 -2.07
CA GLY A 15 -7.47 -4.01 -3.09
C GLY A 15 -6.11 -3.48 -2.64
N GLY A 16 -5.04 -4.22 -2.93
CA GLY A 16 -3.69 -3.74 -2.69
C GLY A 16 -3.43 -2.45 -3.48
N HIS A 17 -2.69 -1.51 -2.90
CA HIS A 17 -2.23 -0.32 -3.59
C HIS A 17 -0.72 -0.38 -3.78
N LEU A 18 -0.27 -0.30 -5.03
CA LEU A 18 1.14 -0.18 -5.37
C LEU A 18 1.60 1.27 -5.24
N VAL A 19 2.63 1.50 -4.43
CA VAL A 19 3.14 2.84 -4.10
C VAL A 19 4.66 2.88 -4.22
N VAL A 20 5.18 3.91 -4.90
CA VAL A 20 6.61 4.20 -4.92
C VAL A 20 6.95 5.12 -3.76
N ALA A 21 7.69 4.62 -2.76
CA ALA A 21 8.01 5.37 -1.54
C ALA A 21 9.47 5.20 -1.08
N LYS A 22 9.91 6.07 -0.15
CA LYS A 22 11.25 5.98 0.44
C LYS A 22 11.37 4.86 1.50
N ASN A 23 10.27 4.57 2.20
CA ASN A 23 10.16 3.56 3.25
C ASN A 23 8.69 3.15 3.43
N GLU A 24 8.44 2.11 4.22
CA GLU A 24 7.09 1.56 4.46
C GLU A 24 6.15 2.56 5.13
N GLU A 25 6.63 3.33 6.12
CA GLU A 25 5.83 4.34 6.82
C GLU A 25 5.27 5.39 5.86
N ASN A 26 6.11 5.87 4.93
CA ASN A 26 5.66 6.80 3.89
C ASN A 26 4.66 6.15 2.93
N ALA A 27 4.84 4.87 2.58
CA ALA A 27 3.89 4.16 1.71
C ALA A 27 2.49 4.10 2.35
N LYS A 28 2.41 3.72 3.64
CA LYS A 28 1.15 3.68 4.39
C LYS A 28 0.48 5.06 4.47
N ARG A 29 1.25 6.10 4.80
CA ARG A 29 0.75 7.48 4.90
C ARG A 29 0.18 7.97 3.56
N MET A 30 0.87 7.70 2.45
CA MET A 30 0.40 8.11 1.12
C MET A 30 -0.94 7.47 0.75
N VAL A 31 -1.15 6.20 1.09
CA VAL A 31 -2.44 5.53 0.87
C VAL A 31 -3.53 6.08 1.78
N ALA A 32 -3.23 6.30 3.06
CA ALA A 32 -4.16 6.92 3.99
C ALA A 32 -4.64 8.29 3.48
N ASP A 33 -3.70 9.16 3.07
CA ASP A 33 -4.00 10.51 2.55
C ASP A 33 -4.85 10.45 1.27
N MET A 34 -4.49 9.55 0.34
CA MET A 34 -5.23 9.34 -0.92
C MET A 34 -6.68 8.95 -0.64
N LEU A 35 -6.93 8.00 0.27
CA LEU A 35 -8.28 7.56 0.61
C LEU A 35 -9.06 8.64 1.36
N ASN A 36 -8.39 9.34 2.28
CA ASN A 36 -8.99 10.42 3.06
C ASN A 36 -9.34 11.66 2.22
N THR A 37 -8.83 11.77 0.99
CA THR A 37 -9.17 12.88 0.08
C THR A 37 -10.65 12.88 -0.28
N THR A 38 -11.30 11.71 -0.34
CA THR A 38 -12.71 11.57 -0.75
C THR A 38 -13.63 11.12 0.38
N GLN A 39 -13.05 10.59 1.47
CA GLN A 39 -13.79 9.99 2.56
C GLN A 39 -14.17 11.04 3.61
N THR A 40 -15.45 11.09 3.99
CA THR A 40 -15.99 12.10 4.92
C THR A 40 -16.42 11.52 6.27
N ALA A 41 -16.63 10.20 6.35
CA ALA A 41 -17.16 9.54 7.54
C ALA A 41 -16.11 8.79 8.36
N VAL A 42 -15.09 8.20 7.71
CA VAL A 42 -14.06 7.39 8.36
C VAL A 42 -12.69 7.81 7.86
N PHE A 43 -11.86 8.40 8.72
CA PHE A 43 -10.49 8.76 8.35
C PHE A 43 -9.55 7.60 8.66
N TYR A 44 -8.83 7.15 7.63
CA TYR A 44 -7.80 6.14 7.76
C TYR A 44 -6.53 6.72 8.36
N LYS A 45 -5.88 5.92 9.20
CA LYS A 45 -4.53 6.17 9.74
C LYS A 45 -3.54 5.20 9.11
N ASP A 46 -2.27 5.57 9.13
CA ASP A 46 -1.17 4.69 8.72
C ASP A 46 -1.18 3.33 9.45
N SER A 47 -1.55 3.29 10.72
CA SER A 47 -1.72 2.06 11.51
C SER A 47 -2.78 1.09 10.96
N ASP A 48 -3.70 1.58 10.13
CA ASP A 48 -4.76 0.75 9.53
C ASP A 48 -4.25 -0.09 8.35
N PHE A 49 -2.98 0.08 7.97
CA PHE A 49 -2.36 -0.57 6.82
C PHE A 49 -1.16 -1.44 7.18
N ALA A 50 -1.06 -2.54 6.46
CA ALA A 50 0.09 -3.43 6.38
C ALA A 50 0.78 -3.24 5.02
N VAL A 51 2.07 -3.53 4.99
CA VAL A 51 2.89 -3.47 3.78
C VAL A 51 3.52 -4.84 3.60
N SER A 52 3.30 -5.48 2.45
CA SER A 52 4.22 -6.50 1.98
C SER A 52 5.49 -5.75 1.60
N GLY A 53 6.65 -6.18 2.12
CA GLY A 53 7.93 -5.46 1.99
C GLY A 53 8.26 -5.06 0.55
N PRO A 54 9.33 -4.27 0.32
CA PRO A 54 9.57 -3.69 -0.99
C PRO A 54 9.55 -4.77 -2.09
N ILE A 55 8.71 -4.55 -3.09
CA ILE A 55 8.60 -5.42 -4.26
C ILE A 55 9.92 -5.29 -5.01
N ASP A 56 10.69 -6.37 -4.97
CA ASP A 56 11.90 -6.54 -5.75
C ASP A 56 11.55 -7.32 -7.02
N PRO A 57 11.70 -6.74 -8.22
CA PRO A 57 11.47 -7.44 -9.48
C PRO A 57 12.29 -8.73 -9.61
N ASP A 58 13.48 -8.79 -9.01
CA ASP A 58 14.36 -9.95 -9.08
C ASP A 58 13.83 -11.15 -8.27
N ASN A 59 12.80 -10.96 -7.44
CA ASN A 59 12.12 -12.04 -6.73
C ASN A 59 11.12 -12.84 -7.60
N TYR A 60 10.85 -12.40 -8.82
CA TYR A 60 9.93 -13.08 -9.75
C TYR A 60 10.72 -13.88 -10.78
N PHE A 61 10.46 -15.19 -10.88
CA PHE A 61 11.16 -16.08 -11.81
C PHE A 61 10.77 -15.85 -13.29
N GLU A 62 9.65 -15.18 -13.54
CA GLU A 62 9.11 -14.87 -14.87
C GLU A 62 8.44 -13.50 -14.85
N GLU A 63 8.30 -12.86 -16.02
CA GLU A 63 7.63 -11.57 -16.15
C GLU A 63 6.19 -11.64 -15.61
N THR A 64 5.91 -10.89 -14.55
CA THR A 64 4.67 -11.00 -13.77
C THR A 64 3.88 -9.69 -13.81
N VAL A 65 2.56 -9.77 -14.01
CA VAL A 65 1.63 -8.64 -13.84
C VAL A 65 1.09 -8.64 -12.42
N ILE A 66 1.28 -7.54 -11.70
CA ILE A 66 0.69 -7.32 -10.38
C ILE A 66 -0.59 -6.50 -10.58
N ALA A 67 -1.73 -7.04 -10.12
CA ALA A 67 -3.07 -6.49 -10.30
C ALA A 67 -3.69 -6.05 -8.98
#